data_AF-A0A1E1WE73-F1
#
_entry.id   AF-A0A1E1WE73-F1
#
_cell.length_a   1.000
_cell.length_b   1.000
_cell.length_c   1.000
_cell.angle_alpha   90.00
_cell.angle_beta   90.00
_cell.angle_gamma   90.00
#
_symmetry.space_group_name_H-M   'P 1'
#
loop_
_entity.id
_entity.type
_entity.pdbx_description
1 polymer ?
#
loop_
_entity_poly.entity_id
_entity_poly.type
_entity_poly.pdbx_seq_one_letter_code
_entity_poly.pdbx_strand_id
1 'polypeptide(L)'
;MYIILYYYIMCTVLYNHFSFSNDISESDEEIVPQIIRDQVCVPSDAFRVIPGMLSWCQTNCLRYPPNCPEALCHCPQTCDAIGELEGRDGADVYCMDQCIVYPPHCPKNRCRCY
;
A
#
# COMPACT_ATOMS: atom_id res chain seq x y z
N MET A 1 -34.19 16.73 14.06
CA MET A 1 -34.27 16.58 12.60
C MET A 1 -32.93 16.73 11.86
N TYR A 2 -31.81 17.05 12.53
CA TYR A 2 -30.47 17.12 11.90
C TYR A 2 -29.68 15.80 11.97
N ILE A 3 -29.95 14.96 12.97
CA ILE A 3 -29.25 13.68 13.17
C ILE A 3 -29.61 12.66 12.06
N ILE A 4 -30.88 12.60 11.65
CA ILE A 4 -31.35 11.69 10.58
C ILE A 4 -30.72 12.03 9.23
N LEU A 5 -30.53 13.33 8.93
CA LEU A 5 -29.83 13.77 7.72
C LEU A 5 -28.35 13.40 7.75
N TYR A 6 -27.70 13.39 8.92
CA TYR A 6 -26.29 12.99 9.06
C TYR A 6 -26.09 11.49 8.80
N TYR A 7 -26.97 10.64 9.34
CA TYR A 7 -26.96 9.19 9.05
C TYR A 7 -27.28 8.90 7.58
N TYR A 8 -28.19 9.65 6.97
CA TYR A 8 -28.51 9.51 5.54
C TYR A 8 -27.32 9.91 4.65
N ILE A 9 -26.64 11.02 4.95
CA ILE A 9 -25.45 11.46 4.20
C ILE A 9 -24.29 10.48 4.37
N MET A 10 -24.03 9.98 5.59
CA MET A 10 -22.98 8.98 5.83
C MET A 10 -23.27 7.63 5.15
N CYS A 11 -24.53 7.17 5.13
CA CYS A 11 -24.95 6.00 4.37
C CYS A 11 -24.72 6.18 2.86
N THR A 12 -25.06 7.35 2.31
CA THR A 12 -24.90 7.61 0.87
C THR A 12 -23.43 7.71 0.46
N VAL A 13 -22.55 8.24 1.32
CA VAL A 13 -21.10 8.29 1.06
C VAL A 13 -20.47 6.89 1.12
N LEU A 14 -20.90 6.02 2.06
CA LEU A 14 -20.44 4.64 2.14
C LEU A 14 -20.90 3.78 0.93
N TYR A 15 -22.11 3.99 0.43
CA TYR A 15 -22.61 3.27 -0.75
C TYR A 15 -21.96 3.70 -2.07
N ASN A 16 -21.50 4.95 -2.20
CA ASN A 16 -20.92 5.46 -3.45
C ASN A 16 -19.44 5.13 -3.64
N HIS A 17 -18.74 4.61 -2.63
CA HIS A 17 -17.33 4.22 -2.74
C HIS A 17 -17.12 2.72 -3.04
N PHE A 18 -18.19 1.96 -3.24
CA PHE A 18 -18.11 0.56 -3.65
C PHE A 18 -18.30 0.46 -5.16
N SER A 19 -17.21 0.71 -5.90
CA SER A 19 -17.19 0.48 -7.35
C SER A 19 -17.04 -1.02 -7.61
N PHE A 20 -18.17 -1.74 -7.68
CA PHE A 20 -18.20 -3.11 -8.15
C PHE A 20 -18.21 -3.10 -9.67
N SER A 21 -17.06 -3.32 -10.30
CA SER A 21 -16.98 -3.52 -11.74
C SER A 21 -17.48 -4.94 -12.03
N ASN A 22 -18.69 -5.05 -12.57
CA ASN A 22 -19.27 -6.30 -13.06
C ASN A 22 -18.80 -6.57 -14.49
N ASP A 23 -17.66 -7.26 -14.63
CA ASP A 23 -17.27 -7.92 -15.87
C ASP A 23 -17.29 -9.44 -15.63
N ILE A 24 -18.49 -10.05 -15.73
CA ILE A 24 -18.64 -11.51 -15.72
C ILE A 24 -18.53 -11.97 -17.18
N SER A 25 -17.32 -12.37 -17.59
CA SER A 25 -17.13 -13.29 -18.70
C SER A 25 -17.20 -14.71 -18.14
N GLU A 26 -18.11 -15.50 -18.68
CA GLU A 26 -18.38 -16.89 -18.31
C GLU A 26 -17.17 -17.78 -18.65
N SER A 27 -16.25 -17.89 -17.69
CA SER A 27 -15.17 -18.87 -17.64
C SER A 27 -15.11 -19.36 -16.21
N ASP A 28 -15.10 -20.69 -16.01
CA ASP A 28 -14.92 -21.35 -14.70
C ASP A 28 -13.50 -21.14 -14.13
N GLU A 29 -13.02 -19.89 -14.14
CA GLU A 29 -11.87 -19.46 -13.36
C GLU A 29 -12.39 -19.04 -11.99
N GLU A 30 -11.94 -19.72 -10.95
CA GLU A 30 -12.17 -19.32 -9.57
C GLU A 30 -11.79 -17.84 -9.44
N ILE A 31 -12.78 -16.95 -9.28
CA ILE A 31 -12.54 -15.51 -9.13
C ILE A 31 -11.88 -15.33 -7.77
N VAL A 32 -10.55 -15.44 -7.72
CA VAL A 32 -9.76 -15.12 -6.55
C VAL A 32 -9.69 -13.60 -6.48
N PRO A 33 -10.36 -12.94 -5.51
CA PRO A 33 -10.24 -11.50 -5.39
C PRO A 33 -8.77 -11.16 -5.14
N GLN A 34 -8.19 -10.36 -6.03
CA GLN A 34 -6.82 -9.85 -5.87
C GLN A 34 -6.86 -8.80 -4.75
N ILE A 35 -6.67 -9.26 -3.51
CA ILE A 35 -6.57 -8.40 -2.34
C ILE A 35 -5.21 -7.71 -2.38
N ILE A 36 -5.20 -6.41 -2.65
CA ILE A 36 -4.00 -5.57 -2.52
C ILE A 36 -3.69 -5.48 -1.02
N ARG A 37 -2.62 -6.16 -0.59
CA ARG A 37 -2.15 -6.12 0.81
C ARG A 37 -1.16 -4.98 1.06
N ASP A 38 -0.58 -4.48 -0.03
CA ASP A 38 0.40 -3.41 -0.04
C ASP A 38 -0.13 -2.14 0.62
N GLN A 39 0.60 -1.65 1.62
CA GLN A 39 0.28 -0.39 2.30
C GLN A 39 1.10 0.77 1.73
N VAL A 40 2.34 0.51 1.31
CA VAL A 40 3.28 1.50 0.79
C VAL A 40 4.11 0.86 -0.32
N CYS A 41 4.16 1.53 -1.47
CA CYS A 41 5.04 1.20 -2.58
C CYS A 41 6.09 2.29 -2.79
N VAL A 42 7.36 1.90 -2.80
CA VAL A 42 8.50 2.80 -2.96
C VAL A 42 9.20 2.57 -4.29
N PRO A 43 9.86 3.59 -4.86
CA PRO A 43 10.64 3.40 -6.07
C PRO A 43 11.84 2.49 -5.82
N SER A 44 12.16 1.66 -6.81
CA SER A 44 13.42 0.92 -6.87
C SER A 44 14.61 1.89 -6.85
N ASP A 45 15.78 1.40 -6.45
CA ASP A 45 16.94 2.27 -6.23
C ASP A 45 17.36 3.08 -7.47
N ALA A 46 17.12 2.56 -8.67
CA ALA A 46 17.38 3.26 -9.94
C ALA A 46 16.46 4.47 -10.18
N PHE A 47 15.24 4.45 -9.65
CA PHE A 47 14.18 5.43 -9.95
C PHE A 47 13.87 6.38 -8.78
N ARG A 48 14.43 6.13 -7.59
CA ARG A 48 14.19 6.94 -6.37
C ARG A 48 14.61 8.42 -6.48
N VAL A 49 15.52 8.75 -7.39
CA VAL A 49 16.01 10.12 -7.60
C VAL A 49 15.05 10.97 -8.43
N ILE A 50 14.08 10.35 -9.10
CA ILE A 50 13.13 11.04 -9.96
C ILE A 50 12.03 11.68 -9.09
N PRO A 51 11.85 13.01 -9.15
CA PRO A 51 10.80 13.69 -8.42
C PRO A 51 9.41 13.13 -8.77
N GLY A 52 8.58 12.90 -7.75
CA GLY A 52 7.22 12.38 -7.94
C GLY A 52 7.13 10.85 -8.13
N MET A 53 8.25 10.13 -8.26
CA MET A 53 8.22 8.67 -8.44
C MET A 53 7.58 7.95 -7.26
N LEU A 54 7.80 8.43 -6.03
CA LEU A 54 7.11 7.88 -4.85
C LEU A 54 5.59 7.99 -5.01
N SER A 55 5.06 9.15 -5.36
CA SER A 55 3.63 9.35 -5.60
C SER A 55 3.11 8.46 -6.73
N TRP A 56 3.90 8.31 -7.81
CA TRP A 56 3.54 7.44 -8.92
C TRP A 56 3.39 5.98 -8.48
N CYS A 57 4.34 5.45 -7.71
CA CYS A 57 4.28 4.10 -7.18
C CYS A 57 3.06 3.91 -6.27
N GLN A 58 2.78 4.85 -5.37
CA GLN A 58 1.59 4.79 -4.50
C GLN A 58 0.30 4.74 -5.32
N THR A 59 0.15 5.59 -6.33
CA THR A 59 -1.07 5.66 -7.13
C THR A 59 -1.23 4.47 -8.08
N ASN A 60 -0.16 3.97 -8.69
CA ASN A 60 -0.26 2.95 -9.73
C ASN A 60 -0.15 1.52 -9.20
N CYS A 61 0.52 1.30 -8.08
CA CYS A 61 0.62 -0.02 -7.47
C CYS A 61 -0.57 -0.32 -6.55
N LEU A 62 -1.09 0.68 -5.82
CA LEU A 62 -2.19 0.48 -4.85
C LEU A 62 -3.60 0.61 -5.46
N ARG A 63 -3.69 0.84 -6.77
CA ARG A 63 -4.98 0.86 -7.50
C ARG A 63 -5.41 -0.56 -7.88
N TYR A 64 -6.70 -0.72 -8.16
CA TYR A 64 -7.25 -1.94 -8.73
C TYR A 64 -7.77 -1.70 -10.16
N PRO A 65 -7.37 -2.52 -11.16
CA PRO A 65 -6.24 -3.44 -11.14
C PRO A 65 -4.89 -2.71 -11.00
N PRO A 66 -3.88 -3.34 -10.36
CA PRO A 66 -2.58 -2.73 -10.14
C PRO A 66 -1.80 -2.60 -11.45
N ASN A 67 -1.09 -1.50 -11.60
CA ASN A 67 -0.14 -1.23 -12.68
C ASN A 67 1.25 -0.98 -12.07
N CYS A 68 1.87 -2.05 -11.56
CA CYS A 68 3.11 -1.98 -10.80
C CYS A 68 4.23 -2.79 -11.47
N PRO A 69 5.03 -2.19 -12.36
CA PRO A 69 6.21 -2.87 -12.89
C PRO A 69 7.25 -3.06 -11.78
N GLU A 70 7.65 -4.31 -11.51
CA GLU A 70 8.61 -4.65 -10.43
C GLU A 70 9.98 -3.95 -10.60
N ALA A 71 10.35 -3.62 -11.84
CA ALA A 71 11.58 -2.88 -12.11
C ALA A 71 11.54 -1.43 -11.59
N LEU A 72 10.35 -0.83 -11.49
CA LEU A 72 10.15 0.58 -11.14
C LEU A 72 9.83 0.76 -9.66
N CYS A 73 8.95 -0.08 -9.12
CA CYS A 73 8.43 0.05 -7.77
C CYS A 73 8.50 -1.29 -7.03
N HIS A 74 8.68 -1.20 -5.72
CA HIS A 74 8.64 -2.33 -4.80
C HIS A 74 7.72 -2.00 -3.63
N CYS A 75 6.87 -2.94 -3.22
CA CYS A 75 5.86 -2.78 -2.18
C CYS A 75 6.17 -3.72 -1.02
N PRO A 76 7.11 -3.36 -0.12
CA PRO A 76 7.53 -4.25 0.93
C PRO A 76 6.38 -4.53 1.91
N GLN A 77 6.27 -5.79 2.33
CA GLN A 77 5.28 -6.22 3.34
C GLN A 77 5.93 -6.47 4.70
N THR A 78 7.25 -6.67 4.70
CA THR A 78 7.99 -7.00 5.91
C THR A 78 9.28 -6.20 5.94
N CYS A 79 9.70 -5.84 7.16
CA CYS A 79 10.93 -5.12 7.39
C CYS A 79 11.63 -5.69 8.62
N ASP A 80 12.93 -5.94 8.46
CA ASP A 80 13.80 -6.39 9.53
C ASP A 80 14.73 -5.25 9.97
N ALA A 81 15.02 -5.21 11.26
CA ALA A 81 16.04 -4.36 11.83
C ALA A 81 17.44 -4.89 11.49
N ILE A 82 18.30 -3.99 11.00
CA ILE A 82 19.68 -4.27 10.65
C ILE A 82 20.63 -3.29 11.34
N GLY A 83 21.93 -3.59 11.33
CA GLY A 83 22.95 -2.70 11.85
C GLY A 83 22.80 -2.49 13.37
N GLU A 84 22.72 -1.24 13.83
CA GLU A 84 22.63 -0.94 15.27
C GLU A 84 21.29 -1.31 15.92
N LEU A 85 20.27 -1.65 15.11
CA LEU A 85 18.96 -2.06 15.60
C LEU A 85 18.78 -3.59 15.67
N GLU A 86 19.68 -4.34 15.05
CA GLU A 86 19.58 -5.80 14.94
C GLU A 86 19.51 -6.47 16.32
N GLY A 87 18.57 -7.41 16.48
CA GLY A 87 18.40 -8.20 17.71
C GLY A 87 17.84 -7.45 18.91
N ARG A 88 17.42 -6.18 18.76
CA ARG A 88 16.75 -5.42 19.82
C ARG A 88 15.26 -5.72 19.83
N ASP A 89 14.70 -5.95 21.02
CA ASP A 89 13.27 -6.19 21.17
C ASP A 89 12.43 -5.04 20.60
N GLY A 90 11.50 -5.36 19.70
CA GLY A 90 10.61 -4.42 19.03
C GLY A 90 11.24 -3.62 17.87
N ALA A 91 12.49 -3.91 17.49
CA ALA A 91 13.15 -3.18 16.40
C ALA A 91 12.54 -3.44 15.02
N ASP A 92 12.10 -4.67 14.74
CA ASP A 92 11.43 -4.99 13.47
C ASP A 92 10.09 -4.25 13.36
N VAL A 93 9.34 -4.17 14.48
CA VAL A 93 8.09 -3.39 14.55
C VAL A 93 8.37 -1.91 14.30
N TYR A 94 9.42 -1.35 14.92
CA TYR A 94 9.87 0.02 14.62
C TYR A 94 10.17 0.20 13.12
N CYS A 95 10.87 -0.75 12.49
CA CYS A 95 11.16 -0.68 11.06
C CYS A 95 9.88 -0.75 10.22
N MET A 96 8.94 -1.62 10.56
CA MET A 96 7.63 -1.67 9.91
C MET A 96 6.91 -0.31 10.02
N ASP A 97 6.82 0.27 11.22
CA ASP A 97 6.17 1.57 11.45
C ASP A 97 6.85 2.71 10.66
N GLN A 98 8.17 2.68 10.50
CA GLN A 98 8.89 3.72 9.77
C GLN A 98 8.87 3.53 8.24
N CYS A 99 8.78 2.30 7.76
CA CYS A 99 9.01 1.99 6.34
C CYS A 99 7.74 1.65 5.56
N ILE A 100 6.75 0.98 6.17
CA ILE A 100 5.52 0.53 5.51
C ILE A 100 4.27 1.29 5.96
N VAL A 101 4.46 2.47 6.55
CA VAL A 101 3.40 3.46 6.84
C VAL A 101 3.65 4.71 6.01
N TYR A 102 2.61 5.25 5.37
CA TYR A 102 2.74 6.45 4.55
C TYR A 102 2.65 7.74 5.40
N PRO A 103 3.52 8.76 5.17
CA PRO A 103 4.67 8.74 4.27
C PRO A 103 5.85 7.95 4.88
N PRO A 104 6.58 7.16 4.07
CA PRO A 104 7.66 6.33 4.58
C PRO A 104 8.88 7.17 4.97
N HIS A 105 9.38 6.96 6.19
CA HIS A 105 10.58 7.60 6.74
C HIS A 105 11.67 6.55 7.03
N CYS A 106 11.81 5.59 6.12
CA CYS A 106 12.61 4.38 6.34
C CYS A 106 14.12 4.67 6.46
N PRO A 107 14.76 4.39 7.62
CA PRO A 107 16.20 4.56 7.78
C PRO A 107 16.97 3.40 7.12
N LYS A 108 17.49 3.62 5.90
CA LYS A 108 18.12 2.57 5.06
C LYS A 108 19.31 1.83 5.69
N ASN A 109 19.99 2.44 6.67
CA ASN A 109 21.12 1.84 7.37
C ASN A 109 20.72 1.03 8.61
N ARG A 110 19.44 1.06 8.98
CA ARG A 110 18.90 0.45 10.20
C ARG A 110 17.72 -0.49 9.93
N CYS A 111 17.09 -0.38 8.77
CA CYS A 111 15.97 -1.21 8.35
C CYS A 111 16.20 -1.74 6.94
N ARG A 112 15.84 -3.02 6.72
CA ARG A 112 15.79 -3.66 5.41
C ARG A 112 14.38 -4.20 5.19
N CYS A 113 13.75 -3.79 4.10
CA CYS A 113 12.39 -4.23 3.76
C CYS A 113 12.36 -5.01 2.45
N TYR A 114 11.42 -5.95 2.36
CA TYR A 114 11.21 -6.83 1.20
C TYR A 114 9.74 -7.23 1.03
#